data_AF-A0A034UXS9-F1
#
_entry.id   AF-A0A034UXS9-F1
#
_cell.length_a   1.000
_cell.length_b   1.000
_cell.length_c   1.000
_cell.angle_alpha   90.00
_cell.angle_beta   90.00
_cell.angle_gamma   90.00
#
_symmetry.space_group_name_H-M   'P 1'
#
loop_
_entity.id
_entity.type
_entity.pdbx_description
1 polymer ?
#
loop_
_entity_poly.entity_id
_entity_poly.type
_entity_poly.pdbx_seq_one_letter_code
_entity_poly.pdbx_strand_id
1 'polypeptide(L)'
;DKAFVIWKAKNEKAIATLMLSIASTQIAHVKNCKTSSEAWNTLREIHRPKGPVRKVTLFKRLLGMRMSDGECGVSLQDEFCVIMLLASLPKSFENLVVLLESR
;
A
#
# COMPACT_ATOMS: atom_id res chain seq x y z
N ASP A 1 38.61 -3.06 6.80
CA ASP A 1 37.89 -2.03 7.59
C ASP A 1 37.39 -0.78 6.84
N LYS A 2 38.14 -0.18 5.90
CA LYS A 2 37.71 1.06 5.20
C LYS A 2 36.28 1.01 4.61
N ALA A 3 35.88 -0.13 4.03
CA ALA A 3 34.54 -0.30 3.45
C ALA A 3 33.40 -0.19 4.48
N PHE A 4 33.61 -0.68 5.70
CA PHE A 4 32.61 -0.61 6.78
C PHE A 4 32.41 0.84 7.25
N VAL A 5 33.49 1.60 7.37
CA VAL A 5 33.45 3.02 7.75
C VAL A 5 32.70 3.85 6.70
N ILE A 6 32.95 3.60 5.41
CA ILE A 6 32.26 4.27 4.30
C ILE A 6 30.76 3.94 4.32
N TRP A 7 30.41 2.67 4.58
CA TRP A 7 29.01 2.25 4.69
C TRP A 7 28.31 2.96 5.85
N LYS A 8 28.96 3.03 7.02
CA LYS A 8 28.39 3.70 8.21
C LYS A 8 28.13 5.19 7.97
N ALA A 9 29.09 5.90 7.37
CA ALA A 9 28.93 7.32 7.02
C ALA A 9 27.79 7.55 6.02
N LYS A 10 27.64 6.68 5.02
CA LYS A 10 26.52 6.74 4.06
C LYS A 10 25.18 6.43 4.73
N ASN A 11 25.16 5.46 5.64
CA ASN A 11 23.96 5.09 6.38
C ASN A 11 23.47 6.24 7.27
N GLU A 12 24.36 6.90 8.02
CA GLU A 12 24.03 8.07 8.83
C GLU A 12 23.49 9.22 7.96
N LYS A 13 24.15 9.50 6.83
CA LYS A 13 23.67 10.52 5.89
C LYS A 13 22.26 10.21 5.37
N ALA A 14 22.00 8.96 5.00
CA ALA A 14 20.69 8.52 4.51
C ALA A 14 19.60 8.63 5.59
N ILE A 15 19.89 8.25 6.83
CA ILE A 15 18.96 8.40 7.96
C ILE A 15 18.62 9.87 8.20
N ALA A 16 19.61 10.76 8.19
CA ALA A 16 19.39 12.20 8.34
C ALA A 16 18.54 12.78 7.21
N THR A 17 18.82 12.41 5.95
CA THR A 17 18.00 12.82 4.80
C THR A 17 16.57 12.31 4.89
N LEU A 18 16.36 11.07 5.37
CA LEU A 18 15.02 10.53 5.62
C LEU A 18 14.29 11.35 6.70
N MET A 19 14.91 11.58 7.85
CA MET A 19 14.28 12.37 8.92
C MET A 19 13.93 13.80 8.47
N LEU A 20 14.74 14.42 7.62
CA LEU A 20 14.47 15.77 7.08
C LEU A 20 13.36 15.79 6.02
N SER A 21 13.12 14.67 5.33
CA SER A 21 12.12 14.59 4.25
C SER A 21 10.74 14.12 4.73
N ILE A 22 10.63 13.70 5.99
CA ILE A 22 9.42 13.16 6.59
C ILE A 22 8.80 14.18 7.56
N ALA A 23 7.48 14.20 7.68
CA ALA A 23 6.78 15.03 8.65
C ALA A 23 7.19 14.69 10.09
N SER A 24 7.33 15.70 10.95
CA SER A 24 7.75 15.56 12.35
C SER A 24 6.92 14.57 13.16
N THR A 25 5.63 14.42 12.83
CA THR A 25 4.71 13.46 13.45
C THR A 25 5.05 12.00 13.15
N GLN A 26 5.72 11.72 12.04
CA GLN A 26 6.09 10.37 11.61
C GLN A 26 7.50 9.97 12.08
N ILE A 27 8.31 10.92 12.57
CA ILE A 27 9.67 10.66 13.08
C ILE A 27 9.64 9.67 14.27
N ALA A 28 8.56 9.67 15.05
CA ALA A 28 8.36 8.74 16.16
C ALA A 28 8.45 7.26 15.74
N HIS A 29 8.10 6.93 14.49
CA HIS A 29 8.15 5.57 13.96
C HIS A 29 9.55 5.14 13.52
N VAL A 30 10.45 6.10 13.29
CA VAL A 30 11.74 5.87 12.62
C VAL A 30 12.93 6.13 13.56
N LYS A 31 12.72 6.90 14.64
CA LYS A 31 13.78 7.31 15.58
C LYS A 31 14.53 6.15 16.27
N ASN A 32 13.90 4.98 16.36
CA ASN A 32 14.47 3.79 17.01
C ASN A 32 15.16 2.83 16.03
N CYS A 33 15.11 3.10 14.71
CA CYS A 33 15.71 2.24 13.70
C CYS A 33 17.24 2.42 13.66
N LYS A 34 17.99 1.31 13.56
CA LYS A 34 19.47 1.31 13.59
C LYS A 34 20.09 1.55 12.22
N THR A 35 19.33 1.29 11.15
CA THR A 35 19.81 1.42 9.77
C THR A 35 18.82 2.20 8.92
N SER A 36 19.33 2.86 7.86
CA SER A 36 18.52 3.57 6.88
C SER A 36 17.53 2.64 6.18
N SER A 37 17.92 1.38 5.95
CA SER A 37 17.07 0.36 5.34
C SER A 37 15.92 -0.04 6.26
N GLU A 38 16.17 -0.22 7.55
CA GLU A 38 15.13 -0.51 8.55
C GLU A 38 14.15 0.65 8.70
N ALA A 39 14.68 1.88 8.75
CA ALA A 39 13.90 3.11 8.74
C ALA A 39 12.97 3.19 7.52
N TRP A 40 13.52 2.99 6.32
CA TRP A 40 12.76 2.99 5.07
C TRP A 40 11.69 1.90 5.02
N ASN A 41 12.03 0.68 5.43
CA ASN A 41 11.08 -0.43 5.42
C ASN A 41 9.93 -0.19 6.41
N THR A 42 10.22 0.35 7.60
CA THR A 42 9.18 0.67 8.59
C THR A 42 8.21 1.71 8.06
N LEU A 43 8.73 2.78 7.44
CA LEU A 43 7.90 3.79 6.76
C LEU A 43 7.08 3.18 5.63
N ARG A 44 7.71 2.33 4.82
CA ARG A 44 7.03 1.62 3.73
C ARG A 44 5.88 0.78 4.25
N GLU A 45 6.03 0.08 5.37
CA GLU A 45 4.96 -0.73 5.95
C GLU A 45 3.83 0.12 6.51
N ILE A 46 4.14 1.23 7.20
CA ILE A 46 3.14 2.13 7.78
C ILE A 46 2.34 2.85 6.70
N HIS A 47 3.03 3.35 5.66
CA HIS A 47 2.41 4.12 4.59
C HIS A 47 1.85 3.28 3.45
N ARG A 48 2.23 1.99 3.34
CA ARG A 48 1.62 1.08 2.36
C ARG A 48 0.44 0.37 3.02
N PRO A 49 -0.81 0.77 2.74
CA PRO A 49 -1.94 0.04 3.26
C PRO A 49 -2.00 -1.36 2.62
N LYS A 50 -1.70 -2.39 3.41
CA LYS A 50 -1.80 -3.81 3.00
C LYS A 50 -3.11 -4.47 3.42
N GLY A 51 -4.14 -3.68 3.72
CA GLY A 51 -5.42 -4.17 4.23
C GLY A 51 -6.44 -4.44 3.13
N PRO A 52 -7.11 -5.61 3.12
CA PRO A 52 -8.31 -5.86 2.30
C PRO A 52 -9.35 -4.75 2.47
N VAL A 53 -9.49 -4.21 3.69
CA VAL A 53 -10.38 -3.10 4.02
C VAL A 53 -10.04 -1.84 3.22
N ARG A 54 -8.77 -1.45 3.07
CA ARG A 54 -8.40 -0.27 2.28
C ARG A 54 -8.66 -0.50 0.80
N LYS A 55 -8.45 -1.72 0.29
CA LYS A 55 -8.85 -2.08 -1.07
C LYS A 55 -10.34 -1.91 -1.25
N VAL A 56 -11.16 -2.48 -0.36
CA VAL A 56 -12.62 -2.32 -0.37
C VAL A 56 -13.03 -0.85 -0.24
N THR A 57 -12.36 -0.04 0.59
CA THR A 57 -12.66 1.40 0.71
C THR A 57 -12.27 2.20 -0.53
N LEU A 58 -11.11 1.92 -1.14
CA LEU A 58 -10.68 2.54 -2.40
C LEU A 58 -11.62 2.13 -3.54
N PHE A 59 -12.07 0.88 -3.53
CA PHE A 59 -13.01 0.33 -4.49
C PHE A 59 -14.41 0.91 -4.31
N LYS A 60 -14.92 1.02 -3.08
CA LYS A 60 -16.15 1.74 -2.75
C LYS A 60 -16.07 3.22 -3.13
N ARG A 61 -14.90 3.86 -2.99
CA ARG A 61 -14.67 5.22 -3.50
C ARG A 61 -14.63 5.26 -5.02
N LEU A 62 -14.06 4.26 -5.70
CA LEU A 62 -14.04 4.17 -7.15
C LEU A 62 -15.46 3.97 -7.72
N LEU A 63 -16.26 3.10 -7.11
CA LEU A 63 -17.68 2.90 -7.45
C LEU A 63 -18.54 4.10 -7.04
N GLY A 64 -18.22 4.74 -5.91
CA GLY A 64 -18.90 5.91 -5.36
C GLY A 64 -18.50 7.23 -6.01
N MET A 65 -17.38 7.27 -6.74
CA MET A 65 -17.10 8.24 -7.79
C MET A 65 -18.03 7.92 -8.95
N ARG A 66 -19.33 8.13 -8.72
CA ARG A 66 -20.31 8.26 -9.77
C ARG A 66 -19.71 9.24 -10.75
N MET A 67 -19.36 8.75 -11.94
CA MET A 67 -19.05 9.59 -13.07
C MET A 67 -20.21 10.56 -13.17
N SER A 68 -19.96 11.85 -12.94
CA SER A 68 -20.87 12.89 -13.39
C SER A 68 -21.18 12.57 -14.85
N ASP A 69 -22.46 12.42 -15.18
CA ASP A 69 -23.05 11.94 -16.44
C ASP A 69 -22.53 12.64 -17.71
N GLY A 70 -21.24 12.55 -18.02
CA GLY A 70 -20.63 13.40 -19.03
C GLY A 70 -19.39 12.88 -19.74
N GLU A 71 -18.51 12.08 -19.11
CA GLU A 71 -17.18 11.85 -19.74
C GLU A 71 -16.63 10.42 -19.75
N CYS A 72 -17.30 9.42 -19.17
CA CYS A 72 -17.01 8.03 -19.54
C CYS A 72 -18.28 7.18 -19.44
N GLY A 73 -18.84 6.81 -20.60
CA GLY A 73 -20.10 6.08 -20.73
C GLY A 73 -20.00 4.59 -20.43
N VAL A 74 -19.40 4.21 -19.30
CA VAL A 74 -19.34 2.79 -18.89
C VAL A 74 -20.10 2.61 -17.58
N SER A 75 -21.38 2.25 -17.70
CA SER A 75 -22.18 1.70 -16.60
C SER A 75 -21.65 0.31 -16.28
N LEU A 76 -20.82 0.19 -15.24
CA LEU A 76 -20.39 -1.11 -14.73
C LEU A 76 -21.55 -1.70 -13.93
N GLN A 77 -22.25 -2.66 -14.53
CA GLN A 77 -23.28 -3.44 -13.85
C GLN A 77 -22.70 -4.10 -12.59
N ASP A 78 -23.53 -4.27 -11.56
CA ASP A 78 -23.14 -4.84 -10.25
C ASP A 78 -22.38 -6.18 -10.37
N GLU A 79 -22.67 -6.97 -11.41
CA GLU A 79 -21.99 -8.24 -11.72
C GLU A 79 -20.48 -8.06 -12.01
N PHE A 80 -20.09 -7.00 -12.73
CA PHE A 80 -18.68 -6.70 -12.98
C PHE A 80 -17.95 -6.25 -11.70
N CYS A 81 -18.68 -5.63 -10.77
CA CYS A 81 -18.14 -5.28 -9.46
C CYS A 81 -17.85 -6.53 -8.62
N VAL A 82 -18.72 -7.54 -8.67
CA VAL A 82 -18.53 -8.82 -7.99
C VAL A 82 -17.30 -9.55 -8.54
N ILE A 83 -17.12 -9.61 -9.86
CA ILE A 83 -15.97 -10.25 -10.50
C ILE A 83 -14.65 -9.54 -10.11
N MET A 84 -14.61 -8.20 -10.13
CA MET A 84 -13.43 -7.46 -9.66
C MET A 84 -13.17 -7.67 -8.16
N LEU A 85 -14.21 -7.89 -7.35
CA LEU A 85 -14.11 -8.15 -5.92
C LEU A 85 -13.53 -9.55 -5.66
N LEU A 86 -14.02 -10.56 -6.39
CA LEU A 86 -13.51 -11.93 -6.40
C LEU A 86 -12.04 -11.99 -6.85
N ALA A 87 -11.66 -11.26 -7.90
CA ALA A 87 -10.29 -11.21 -8.41
C ALA A 87 -9.28 -10.50 -7.48
N SER A 88 -9.76 -9.69 -6.52
CA SER A 88 -8.90 -8.93 -5.59
C SER A 88 -8.67 -9.66 -4.26
N LEU A 89 -9.37 -10.77 -4.02
CA LEU A 89 -9.22 -11.59 -2.83
C LEU A 89 -7.82 -12.22 -2.76
N PRO A 90 -7.24 -12.37 -1.55
CA PRO A 90 -5.99 -13.09 -1.36
C PRO A 90 -6.12 -14.55 -1.81
N LYS A 91 -5.01 -15.15 -2.29
CA LYS A 91 -4.98 -16.55 -2.76
C LYS A 91 -5.52 -17.57 -1.76
N SER A 92 -5.50 -17.25 -0.46
CA SER A 92 -6.08 -18.08 0.60
C SER A 92 -7.59 -18.30 0.46
N PHE A 93 -8.29 -17.50 -0.35
CA PHE A 93 -9.71 -17.60 -0.62
C PHE A 93 -10.03 -18.10 -2.04
N GLU A 94 -9.03 -18.58 -2.80
CA GLU A 94 -9.25 -19.09 -4.17
C GLU A 94 -10.29 -20.21 -4.23
N ASN A 95 -10.33 -21.13 -3.26
CA ASN A 95 -11.36 -22.18 -3.21
C ASN A 95 -12.79 -21.61 -3.09
N LEU A 96 -12.97 -20.49 -2.38
CA LEU A 96 -14.26 -19.84 -2.23
C LEU A 96 -14.64 -19.07 -3.50
N VAL A 97 -13.67 -18.47 -4.18
CA VAL A 97 -13.86 -17.83 -5.49
C VAL A 97 -14.29 -18.86 -6.54
N VAL A 98 -13.58 -19.99 -6.64
CA VAL A 98 -13.89 -21.08 -7.58
C VAL A 98 -15.28 -21.66 -7.32
N LEU A 99 -15.66 -21.87 -6.05
CA LEU A 99 -17.01 -22.34 -5.68
C LEU A 99 -18.11 -21.38 -6.12
N LEU A 100 -17.89 -20.07 -6.00
CA LEU A 100 -18.87 -19.04 -6.38
C LEU A 100 -18.93 -18.79 -7.89
N GLU A 101 -17.82 -18.97 -8.62
CA GLU A 101 -17.79 -18.91 -10.09
C GLU A 101 -18.39 -20.16 -10.76
N SER A 102 -18.41 -21.30 -10.05
CA SER A 102 -18.90 -22.59 -10.58
C SER A 102 -20.43 -22.78 -10.54
N ARG A 103 -21.20 -21.77 -10.13
CA ARG A 103 -22.66 -21.85 -9.96
C ARG A 103 -23.39 -20.84 -10.84
#